data_AF-A0A2V8TDX2-F1
#
_entry.id   AF-A0A2V8TDX2-F1
#
_cell.length_a   1.000
_cell.length_b   1.000
_cell.length_c   1.000
_cell.angle_alpha   90.00
_cell.angle_beta   90.00
_cell.angle_gamma   90.00
#
_symmetry.space_group_name_H-M   'P 1'
#
loop_
_entity.id
_entity.type
_entity.pdbx_description
1 polymer ?
#
loop_
_entity_poly.entity_id
_entity_poly.type
_entity_poly.pdbx_seq_one_letter_code
_entity_poly.pdbx_strand_id
1 'polypeptide(L)'
;MKVLHVIPSLSPQDGGPSFAMPLIARGLDIYGVQVDVATTEGSRERRTNQNGVNVLYFRRQSEFYKVSLPLSRWLSEHIRDYDLVHIHGLFSYSSYTAATLAAKKGVPYIIRPLGVLNRWGIHQPAGETPGRGGRGKK
;
A
#
# COMPACT_ATOMS: atom_id res chain seq x y z
N MET A 1 4.25 8.62 17.91
CA MET A 1 4.40 8.84 16.45
C MET A 1 3.30 8.07 15.74
N LYS A 2 2.71 8.63 14.69
CA LYS A 2 1.66 8.01 13.88
C LYS A 2 2.12 7.86 12.43
N VAL A 3 2.11 6.63 11.91
CA VAL A 3 2.59 6.30 10.57
C VAL A 3 1.46 5.76 9.72
N LEU A 4 1.28 6.34 8.54
CA LEU A 4 0.35 5.84 7.53
C LEU A 4 1.09 4.92 6.56
N HIS A 5 0.68 3.66 6.51
CA HIS A 5 1.15 2.71 5.50
C HIS A 5 0.20 2.75 4.30
N VAL A 6 0.69 3.16 3.13
CA VAL A 6 -0.11 3.13 1.89
C VAL A 6 0.31 1.94 1.05
N ILE A 7 -0.64 1.04 0.79
CA ILE A 7 -0.38 -0.27 0.18
C ILE A 7 -1.39 -0.53 -0.94
N PRO A 8 -0.94 -0.83 -2.17
CA PRO A 8 -1.83 -1.07 -3.31
C PRO A 8 -2.79 -2.25 -3.08
N SER A 9 -2.35 -3.25 -2.32
CA SER A 9 -3.10 -4.48 -2.07
C SER A 9 -2.65 -5.18 -0.78
N LEU A 10 -3.60 -5.78 -0.06
CA LEU A 10 -3.38 -6.69 1.06
C LEU A 10 -3.82 -8.12 0.73
N SER A 11 -4.09 -8.42 -0.54
CA SER A 11 -4.41 -9.77 -0.98
C SER A 11 -3.21 -10.70 -0.77
N PRO A 12 -3.41 -11.92 -0.25
CA PRO A 12 -2.38 -12.95 -0.24
C PRO A 12 -1.88 -13.35 -1.64
N GLN A 13 -2.68 -13.12 -2.69
CA GLN A 13 -2.34 -13.42 -4.07
C GLN A 13 -1.31 -12.42 -4.65
N ASP A 14 -1.28 -11.20 -4.15
CA ASP A 14 -0.32 -10.15 -4.55
C ASP A 14 1.02 -10.23 -3.77
N GLY A 15 1.19 -11.28 -2.97
CA GLY A 15 2.48 -11.70 -2.40
C GLY A 15 2.77 -11.19 -0.98
N GLY A 16 4.06 -10.95 -0.70
CA GLY A 16 4.61 -10.73 0.64
C GLY A 16 4.07 -9.55 1.48
N PRO A 17 3.58 -8.42 0.93
CA PRO A 17 3.14 -7.27 1.75
C PRO A 17 2.05 -7.62 2.76
N SER A 18 1.09 -8.44 2.35
CA SER A 18 -0.06 -8.89 3.13
C SER A 18 0.34 -9.69 4.36
N PHE A 19 1.42 -10.48 4.25
CA PHE A 19 2.00 -11.25 5.35
C PHE A 19 2.93 -10.41 6.23
N ALA A 20 3.65 -9.45 5.63
CA ALA A 20 4.60 -8.62 6.36
C ALA A 20 3.90 -7.55 7.21
N MET A 21 2.72 -7.06 6.81
CA MET A 21 2.10 -5.94 7.49
C MET A 21 1.77 -6.17 8.97
N PRO A 22 1.16 -7.31 9.36
CA PRO A 22 0.93 -7.58 10.79
C PRO A 22 2.23 -7.62 11.60
N LEU A 23 3.33 -8.13 11.01
CA LEU A 23 4.64 -8.18 11.66
C LEU A 23 5.25 -6.79 11.80
N ILE A 24 5.16 -5.96 10.76
CA ILE A 24 5.60 -4.57 10.77
C ILE A 24 4.83 -3.78 11.84
N ALA A 25 3.50 -3.91 11.86
CA ALA A 25 2.67 -3.19 12.81
C ALA A 25 2.97 -3.60 14.26
N ARG A 26 3.06 -4.90 14.55
CA ARG A 26 3.47 -5.38 15.88
C ARG A 26 4.88 -4.91 16.26
N GLY A 27 5.82 -4.94 15.32
CA GLY A 27 7.18 -4.48 15.56
C GLY A 27 7.25 -2.99 15.90
N LEU A 28 6.43 -2.16 15.23
CA LEU A 28 6.33 -0.73 15.48
C LEU A 28 5.56 -0.40 16.79
N ASP A 29 4.54 -1.19 17.12
CA ASP A 29 3.76 -1.04 18.35
C ASP A 29 4.62 -1.19 19.61
N ILE A 30 5.62 -2.09 19.59
CA ILE A 30 6.61 -2.25 20.67
C ILE A 30 7.35 -0.93 20.98
N TYR A 31 7.48 -0.03 20.00
CA TYR A 31 8.11 1.29 20.16
C TYR A 31 7.08 2.43 20.33
N GLY A 32 5.81 2.12 20.57
CA GLY A 32 4.74 3.10 20.75
C GLY A 32 4.38 3.85 19.46
N VAL A 33 4.68 3.27 18.29
CA VAL A 33 4.32 3.85 16.99
C VAL A 33 2.93 3.35 16.59
N GLN A 34 2.00 4.29 16.41
CA GLN A 34 0.66 3.99 15.94
C GLN A 34 0.67 3.77 14.42
N VAL A 35 0.05 2.68 13.97
CA VAL A 35 0.05 2.27 12.56
C VAL A 35 -1.38 2.23 12.03
N ASP A 36 -1.64 3.01 11.00
CA ASP A 36 -2.82 2.87 10.15
C ASP A 36 -2.38 2.40 8.75
N VAL A 37 -3.24 1.66 8.06
CA VAL A 37 -3.01 1.16 6.71
C VAL A 37 -4.10 1.70 5.79
N ALA A 38 -3.73 2.26 4.64
CA ALA A 38 -4.65 2.63 3.56
C ALA A 38 -4.40 1.75 2.33
N THR A 39 -5.46 1.17 1.78
CA THR A 39 -5.39 0.30 0.61
C THR A 39 -6.54 0.51 -0.37
N THR A 40 -6.29 0.27 -1.66
CA THR A 40 -7.30 0.36 -2.73
C THR A 40 -8.00 -0.97 -3.01
N GLU A 41 -7.77 -2.01 -2.21
CA GLU A 41 -8.41 -3.31 -2.40
C GLU A 41 -9.90 -3.36 -2.00
N GLY A 42 -10.45 -2.26 -1.49
CA GLY A 42 -11.85 -2.21 -1.06
C GLY A 42 -12.83 -2.34 -2.21
N SER A 43 -14.00 -2.93 -1.96
CA SER A 43 -15.18 -2.75 -2.82
C SER A 43 -15.93 -1.44 -2.49
N ARG A 44 -15.65 -0.85 -1.33
CA ARG A 44 -16.20 0.42 -0.84
C ARG A 44 -15.23 1.05 0.16
N GLU A 45 -15.50 2.30 0.52
CA GLU A 45 -14.82 2.90 1.67
C GLU A 45 -15.25 2.18 2.96
N ARG A 46 -14.27 1.66 3.71
CA ARG A 46 -14.54 0.94 4.97
C ARG A 46 -13.32 0.99 5.88
N ARG A 47 -13.56 1.23 7.16
CA ARG A 47 -12.55 1.07 8.21
C ARG A 47 -12.76 -0.25 8.93
N THR A 48 -11.68 -0.97 9.25
CA THR A 48 -11.73 -2.19 10.03
C THR A 48 -10.49 -2.28 10.89
N ASN A 49 -10.60 -2.90 12.07
CA ASN A 49 -9.42 -3.28 12.83
C ASN A 49 -9.04 -4.72 12.44
N GLN A 50 -7.78 -4.95 12.08
CA GLN A 50 -7.24 -6.27 11.79
C GLN A 50 -6.04 -6.51 12.70
N ASN A 51 -6.21 -7.38 13.69
CA ASN A 51 -5.16 -7.75 14.64
C ASN A 51 -4.52 -6.52 15.31
N GLY A 52 -5.33 -5.52 15.69
CA GLY A 52 -4.86 -4.28 16.32
C GLY A 52 -4.52 -3.15 15.34
N VAL A 53 -4.47 -3.42 14.03
CA VAL A 53 -4.13 -2.42 13.02
C VAL A 53 -5.40 -1.84 12.39
N ASN A 54 -5.51 -0.51 12.32
CA ASN A 54 -6.62 0.10 11.59
C ASN A 54 -6.33 0.05 10.09
N VAL A 55 -7.23 -0.56 9.34
CA VAL A 55 -7.14 -0.68 7.88
C VAL A 55 -8.30 0.08 7.23
N LEU A 56 -7.94 1.02 6.37
CA LEU A 56 -8.79 1.86 5.56
C LEU A 56 -8.81 1.30 4.14
N TYR A 57 -9.96 0.76 3.74
CA TYR A 57 -10.21 0.26 2.41
C TYR A 57 -10.84 1.35 1.56
N PHE A 58 -10.37 1.52 0.34
CA PHE A 58 -10.91 2.44 -0.65
C PHE A 58 -11.22 1.68 -1.94
N ARG A 59 -12.34 2.03 -2.58
CA ARG A 59 -12.75 1.41 -3.84
C ARG A 59 -11.92 1.93 -5.01
N ARG A 60 -11.56 1.03 -5.93
CA ARG A 60 -11.01 1.35 -7.27
C ARG A 60 -12.13 1.72 -8.24
N GLN A 61 -11.87 2.70 -9.10
CA GLN A 61 -12.76 3.08 -10.21
C GLN A 61 -12.25 2.56 -11.57
N SER A 62 -11.01 2.08 -11.64
CA SER A 62 -10.41 1.54 -12.86
C SER A 62 -9.50 0.37 -12.52
N GLU A 63 -9.50 -0.66 -13.36
CA GLU A 63 -8.52 -1.75 -13.31
C GLU A 63 -7.16 -1.30 -13.85
N PHE A 64 -7.16 -0.48 -14.90
CA PHE A 64 -5.95 0.15 -15.42
C PHE A 64 -5.36 1.10 -14.36
N TYR A 65 -4.12 0.82 -13.95
CA TYR A 65 -3.38 1.50 -12.88
C TYR A 65 -4.04 1.52 -11.49
N LYS A 66 -5.18 0.81 -11.30
CA LYS A 66 -5.90 0.67 -10.02
C LYS A 66 -6.28 2.01 -9.38
N VAL A 67 -6.81 2.95 -10.17
CA VAL A 67 -7.18 4.32 -9.74
C VAL A 67 -8.21 4.29 -8.61
N SER A 68 -7.99 5.12 -7.57
CA SER A 68 -8.92 5.29 -6.44
C SER A 68 -9.09 6.76 -6.05
N LEU A 69 -10.08 7.44 -6.63
CA LEU A 69 -10.49 8.79 -6.23
C LEU A 69 -10.82 8.94 -4.73
N PRO A 70 -11.53 8.00 -4.06
CA PRO A 70 -11.81 8.14 -2.63
C PRO A 70 -10.53 8.09 -1.79
N LEU A 71 -9.52 7.28 -2.17
CA LEU A 71 -8.21 7.32 -1.52
C LEU A 71 -7.58 8.71 -1.64
N SER A 72 -7.60 9.30 -2.84
CA SER A 72 -7.00 10.63 -3.09
C SER A 72 -7.67 11.73 -2.27
N ARG A 73 -9.00 11.69 -2.19
CA ARG A 73 -9.77 12.62 -1.37
C ARG A 73 -9.40 12.46 0.11
N TRP A 74 -9.43 11.23 0.61
CA TRP A 74 -9.13 10.95 2.01
C TRP A 74 -7.70 11.33 2.38
N LEU A 75 -6.71 11.00 1.54
CA LEU A 75 -5.32 11.41 1.75
C LEU A 75 -5.18 12.94 1.74
N SER A 76 -5.86 13.64 0.82
CA SER A 76 -5.84 15.11 0.85
C SER A 76 -6.36 15.62 2.19
N GLU A 77 -7.43 15.05 2.72
CA GLU A 77 -8.01 15.53 3.98
C GLU A 77 -7.16 15.17 5.22
N HIS A 78 -6.56 13.97 5.26
CA HIS A 78 -6.02 13.39 6.51
C HIS A 78 -4.51 13.15 6.52
N ILE A 79 -3.77 13.34 5.43
CA ILE A 79 -2.34 12.97 5.40
C ILE A 79 -1.48 13.75 6.40
N ARG A 80 -1.91 14.95 6.82
CA ARG A 80 -1.24 15.76 7.85
C ARG A 80 -1.52 15.28 9.28
N ASP A 81 -2.44 14.34 9.46
CA ASP A 81 -2.71 13.70 10.75
C ASP A 81 -1.64 12.65 11.10
N TYR A 82 -0.67 12.45 10.22
CA TYR A 82 0.41 11.48 10.34
C TYR A 82 1.77 12.17 10.34
N ASP A 83 2.70 11.62 11.10
CA ASP A 83 4.08 12.10 11.19
C ASP A 83 4.93 11.62 10.00
N LEU A 84 4.55 10.47 9.41
CA LEU A 84 5.28 9.82 8.33
C LEU A 84 4.34 8.98 7.45
N VAL A 85 4.58 8.98 6.14
CA VAL A 85 3.90 8.09 5.19
C VAL A 85 4.88 7.02 4.68
N HIS A 86 4.58 5.75 4.94
CA HIS A 86 5.34 4.61 4.42
C HIS A 86 4.60 3.99 3.23
N ILE A 87 5.12 4.22 2.04
CA ILE A 87 4.52 3.79 0.78
C ILE A 87 5.11 2.46 0.34
N HIS A 88 4.25 1.49 0.02
CA HIS A 88 4.64 0.15 -0.41
C HIS A 88 4.36 -0.02 -1.90
N GLY A 89 5.38 -0.34 -2.68
CA GLY A 89 5.32 -0.40 -4.14
C GLY A 89 5.59 0.95 -4.81
N LEU A 90 5.89 0.89 -6.11
CA LEU A 90 6.32 2.06 -6.90
C LEU A 90 5.35 2.39 -8.05
N PHE A 91 5.01 1.40 -8.88
CA PHE A 91 4.21 1.57 -10.08
C PHE A 91 2.70 1.37 -9.82
N SER A 92 2.12 2.16 -8.91
CA SER A 92 0.69 2.10 -8.61
C SER A 92 0.09 3.49 -8.38
N TYR A 93 -1.21 3.63 -8.65
CA TYR A 93 -1.93 4.87 -8.35
C TYR A 93 -1.81 5.28 -6.89
N SER A 94 -1.93 4.33 -5.96
CA SER A 94 -1.81 4.60 -4.52
C SER A 94 -0.42 5.10 -4.15
N SER A 95 0.64 4.52 -4.74
CA SER A 95 2.02 4.94 -4.48
C SER A 95 2.28 6.35 -4.99
N TYR A 96 1.91 6.61 -6.24
CA TYR A 96 2.07 7.93 -6.86
C TYR A 96 1.30 9.02 -6.12
N THR A 97 0.02 8.76 -5.84
CA THR A 97 -0.87 9.71 -5.16
C THR A 97 -0.39 10.01 -3.74
N ALA A 98 0.00 8.99 -2.98
CA ALA A 98 0.50 9.18 -1.62
C ALA A 98 1.80 9.98 -1.58
N ALA A 99 2.77 9.67 -2.45
CA ALA A 99 4.03 10.41 -2.52
C ALA A 99 3.79 11.88 -2.92
N THR A 100 2.94 12.10 -3.93
CA THR A 100 2.59 13.43 -4.41
C THR A 100 1.92 14.27 -3.33
N LEU A 101 0.93 13.71 -2.63
CA LEU A 101 0.20 14.44 -1.58
C LEU A 101 1.07 14.65 -0.34
N ALA A 102 1.89 13.67 0.06
CA ALA A 102 2.82 13.81 1.17
C ALA A 102 3.81 14.95 0.90
N ALA A 103 4.44 14.95 -0.28
CA ALA A 103 5.34 16.00 -0.72
C ALA A 103 4.65 17.38 -0.75
N LYS A 104 3.46 17.47 -1.37
CA LYS A 104 2.70 18.73 -1.44
C LYS A 104 2.30 19.28 -0.08
N LYS A 105 2.06 18.41 0.91
CA LYS A 105 1.62 18.80 2.26
C LYS A 105 2.77 18.90 3.28
N GLY A 106 4.01 18.67 2.85
CA GLY A 106 5.19 18.74 3.70
C GLY A 106 5.28 17.59 4.72
N VAL A 107 4.62 16.45 4.45
CA VAL A 107 4.68 15.26 5.31
C VAL A 107 5.82 14.36 4.80
N PRO A 108 6.80 14.00 5.65
CA PRO A 108 7.86 13.07 5.26
C PRO A 108 7.30 11.74 4.76
N TYR A 109 7.93 11.14 3.75
CA TYR A 109 7.53 9.83 3.25
C TYR A 109 8.72 8.96 2.82
N ILE A 110 8.52 7.65 2.89
CA ILE A 110 9.47 6.62 2.46
C ILE A 110 8.79 5.72 1.45
N ILE A 111 9.49 5.36 0.36
CA ILE A 111 9.00 4.40 -0.62
C ILE A 111 9.77 3.10 -0.50
N ARG A 112 9.05 1.99 -0.32
CA ARG A 112 9.56 0.61 -0.35
C ARG A 112 9.17 -0.05 -1.67
N PRO A 113 10.08 -0.25 -2.65
CA PRO A 113 9.72 -0.74 -3.98
C PRO A 113 9.22 -2.20 -4.04
N LEU A 114 9.37 -2.99 -2.98
CA LEU A 114 8.93 -4.39 -2.94
C LEU A 114 9.50 -5.29 -4.07
N GLY A 115 10.72 -5.02 -4.52
CA GLY A 115 11.38 -5.83 -5.54
C GLY A 115 10.94 -5.55 -6.98
N VAL A 116 10.03 -4.60 -7.23
CA VAL A 116 9.62 -4.20 -8.61
C VAL A 116 10.76 -3.59 -9.43
N LEU A 117 11.86 -3.21 -8.79
CA LEU A 117 13.07 -2.72 -9.44
C LEU A 117 14.08 -3.82 -9.79
N ASN A 118 13.78 -5.10 -9.50
CA ASN A 118 14.64 -6.19 -9.96
C ASN A 118 14.48 -6.41 -11.48
N ARG A 119 15.43 -7.12 -12.11
CA ARG A 119 15.42 -7.36 -13.57
C ARG A 119 14.08 -7.89 -14.07
N TRP A 120 13.46 -8.80 -13.32
CA TRP A 120 12.17 -9.39 -13.68
C TRP A 120 11.00 -8.41 -13.57
N GLY A 121 10.92 -7.63 -12.49
CA GLY A 121 9.84 -6.69 -12.21
C GLY A 121 9.78 -5.50 -13.16
N ILE A 122 10.92 -5.06 -13.69
CA ILE A 122 10.98 -3.99 -14.70
C ILE A 122 10.52 -4.48 -16.08
N HIS A 123 10.71 -5.77 -16.41
CA HIS A 123 10.38 -6.32 -17.73
C HIS A 123 8.95 -6.91 -17.79
N GLN A 124 8.23 -6.99 -16.67
CA GLN A 124 6.84 -7.44 -16.69
C GLN A 124 5.91 -6.33 -17.19
N PRO A 125 5.06 -6.60 -18.20
CA PRO A 125 4.07 -5.65 -18.65
C PRO A 125 3.02 -5.41 -17.56
N ALA A 126 2.61 -4.14 -17.38
CA ALA A 126 1.59 -3.77 -16.42
C ALA A 126 0.23 -4.40 -16.78
N GLY A 127 -0.19 -5.44 -16.03
CA GLY A 127 -1.52 -6.04 -16.17
C GLY A 127 -1.56 -7.56 -16.32
N GLU A 128 -0.43 -8.24 -16.43
CA GLU A 128 -0.43 -9.71 -16.45
C GLU A 128 -0.40 -10.27 -15.02
N THR A 129 -1.54 -10.77 -14.55
CA THR A 129 -1.56 -11.73 -13.43
C THR A 129 -0.73 -12.95 -13.81
N PRO A 130 0.20 -13.41 -12.96
CA PRO A 130 1.00 -14.58 -13.28
C PRO A 130 0.09 -15.80 -13.43
N GLY A 131 0.02 -16.32 -14.65
CA GLY A 131 -0.36 -17.71 -14.86
C GLY A 131 0.57 -18.58 -14.03
N ARG A 132 0.01 -19.48 -13.21
CA ARG A 132 0.76 -20.54 -12.53
C ARG A 132 1.49 -21.37 -13.59
N GLY A 133 2.74 -21.02 -13.88
CA GLY A 133 3.58 -21.73 -14.84
C GLY A 133 4.95 -21.99 -14.24
N GLY A 134 5.22 -23.26 -13.92
CA GLY A 134 6.57 -23.75 -13.66
C GLY A 134 6.83 -24.20 -12.23
N ARG A 135 6.26 -25.35 -11.84
CA ARG A 135 7.02 -26.25 -10.96
C ARG A 135 8.30 -26.58 -11.71
N GLY A 136 9.42 -26.03 -11.25
CA GLY A 136 10.72 -26.57 -11.56
C GLY A 136 10.83 -28.00 -11.05
N LYS A 137 11.50 -28.83 -11.86
CA LYS A 137 12.25 -30.07 -11.59
C LYS A 137 11.85 -31.19 -12.53
N LYS A 138 12.58 -31.35 -13.63
CA LYS A 138 13.81 -32.16 -13.66
C LYS A 138 14.80 -31.54 -14.63
#